data_AF-A0AAA9SJP8-F1
#
_entry.id   AF-A0AAA9SJP8-F1
#
_cell.length_a   1.000
_cell.length_b   1.000
_cell.length_c   1.000
_cell.angle_alpha   90.00
_cell.angle_beta   90.00
_cell.angle_gamma   90.00
#
_symmetry.space_group_name_H-M   'P 1'
#
loop_
_entity.id
_entity.type
_entity.pdbx_description
1 polymer ?
#
loop_
_entity_poly.entity_id
_entity_poly.type
_entity_poly.pdbx_seq_one_letter_code
_entity_poly.pdbx_strand_id
1 'polypeptide(L)'
;MGIPDHLNCLLRNLYAGQEATVRNRCGTTDWFQIGKGGCQGCILSPCLFNLNAEYIMQNARLNEAQTGIKIAGGNINNLRYADDTILTVESEELKSLLMKVKKESEKVGLKLNIQKTKIMASSPITSWQIDGEIVETVTDFIFWAPKSLLMVTAAKTLKDTYSLEEKL
;
A
#
# COMPACT_ATOMS: atom_id res chain seq x y z
N MET A 1 -20.45 -11.28 -12.77
CA MET A 1 -19.94 -12.65 -12.96
C MET A 1 -18.95 -12.92 -11.85
N GLY A 2 -19.15 -13.99 -11.09
CA GLY A 2 -18.31 -14.35 -9.94
C GLY A 2 -17.20 -15.33 -10.31
N ILE A 3 -16.27 -15.54 -9.38
CA ILE A 3 -15.27 -16.61 -9.45
C ILE A 3 -15.98 -17.96 -9.26
N PRO A 4 -15.75 -18.97 -10.11
CA PRO A 4 -16.33 -20.30 -9.94
C PRO A 4 -16.07 -20.91 -8.55
N ASP A 5 -17.08 -21.57 -7.98
CA ASP A 5 -17.02 -22.08 -6.60
C ASP A 5 -15.89 -23.08 -6.36
N HIS A 6 -15.56 -23.91 -7.35
CA HIS A 6 -14.48 -24.87 -7.24
C HIS A 6 -13.10 -24.20 -7.09
N LEU A 7 -12.87 -23.03 -7.70
CA LEU A 7 -11.64 -22.26 -7.53
C LEU A 7 -11.58 -21.62 -6.14
N ASN A 8 -12.71 -21.10 -5.65
CA ASN A 8 -12.80 -20.59 -4.29
C ASN A 8 -12.54 -21.69 -3.25
N CYS A 9 -13.07 -22.90 -3.48
CA CYS A 9 -12.81 -24.06 -2.64
C CYS A 9 -11.33 -24.45 -2.64
N LEU A 10 -10.71 -24.52 -3.82
CA LEU A 10 -9.28 -24.82 -3.96
C LEU A 10 -8.41 -23.80 -3.21
N LEU A 11 -8.67 -22.50 -3.38
CA LEU A 11 -7.94 -21.44 -2.68
C LEU A 11 -8.12 -21.52 -1.16
N ARG A 12 -9.35 -21.75 -0.69
CA ARG A 12 -9.62 -21.91 0.75
C ARG A 12 -8.86 -23.11 1.31
N ASN A 13 -8.88 -24.24 0.63
CA ASN A 13 -8.19 -25.45 1.08
C ASN A 13 -6.66 -25.29 1.04
N LEU A 14 -6.12 -24.50 0.11
CA LEU A 14 -4.69 -24.23 0.05
C LEU A 14 -4.21 -23.42 1.27
N TYR A 15 -5.01 -22.46 1.74
CA TYR A 15 -4.64 -21.53 2.82
C TYR A 15 -5.25 -21.87 4.20
N ALA A 16 -6.17 -22.83 4.30
CA ALA A 16 -6.76 -23.24 5.57
C ALA A 16 -5.86 -24.22 6.33
N GLY A 17 -5.72 -24.02 7.65
CA GLY A 17 -5.04 -24.97 8.55
C GLY A 17 -3.57 -25.21 8.22
N GLN A 18 -2.89 -24.20 7.66
CA GLN A 18 -1.50 -24.34 7.24
C GLN A 18 -0.58 -24.52 8.44
N GLU A 19 0.34 -25.47 8.32
CA GLU A 19 1.43 -25.68 9.27
C GLU A 19 2.77 -25.44 8.58
N ALA A 20 3.73 -24.93 9.32
CA ALA A 20 5.10 -24.76 8.87
C ALA A 20 6.10 -25.18 9.94
N THR A 21 7.32 -25.42 9.48
CA THR A 21 8.50 -25.59 10.31
C THR A 21 9.64 -24.78 9.71
N VAL A 22 10.55 -24.31 10.56
CA VAL A 22 11.74 -23.56 10.13
C VAL A 22 12.94 -24.48 10.16
N ARG A 23 13.59 -24.67 9.00
CA ARG A 23 14.89 -25.33 8.92
C ARG A 23 16.01 -24.29 9.05
N ASN A 24 16.85 -24.43 10.06
CA ASN A 24 18.04 -23.62 10.26
C ASN A 24 19.31 -24.50 10.26
N ARG A 25 20.48 -23.92 10.54
CA ARG A 25 21.76 -24.67 10.56
C ARG A 25 21.84 -25.70 11.70
N CYS A 26 21.07 -25.51 12.77
CA CYS A 26 21.11 -26.33 13.97
C CYS A 26 20.03 -27.43 13.98
N GLY A 27 19.08 -27.42 13.03
CA GLY A 27 18.00 -28.40 12.96
C GLY A 27 16.73 -27.86 12.32
N THR A 28 15.65 -28.61 12.50
CA THR A 28 14.29 -28.25 12.06
C THR A 28 13.44 -28.05 13.31
N THR A 29 12.68 -26.95 13.39
CA THR A 29 11.80 -26.69 14.53
C THR A 29 10.60 -27.64 14.54
N ASP A 30 9.85 -27.67 15.64
CA ASP A 30 8.53 -28.30 15.63
C ASP A 30 7.58 -27.60 14.64
N TRP A 31 6.53 -28.31 14.26
CA TRP A 31 5.45 -27.78 13.46
C TRP A 31 4.67 -26.73 14.25
N PHE A 32 4.31 -25.63 13.59
CA PHE A 32 3.44 -24.60 14.14
C PHE A 32 2.43 -24.16 13.08
N GLN A 33 1.25 -23.75 13.55
CA GLN A 33 0.16 -23.27 12.71
C GLN A 33 0.45 -21.85 12.21
N ILE A 34 0.25 -21.62 10.91
CA ILE A 34 0.28 -20.29 10.29
C ILE A 34 -1.09 -19.64 10.49
N GLY A 35 -1.17 -18.67 11.39
CA GLY A 35 -2.42 -17.95 11.66
C GLY A 35 -2.70 -16.76 10.74
N LYS A 36 -1.65 -16.13 10.18
CA LYS A 36 -1.75 -14.96 9.30
C LYS A 36 -0.60 -14.93 8.29
N GLY A 37 -0.85 -14.33 7.13
CA GLY A 37 0.14 -14.14 6.07
C GLY A 37 -0.06 -15.10 4.90
N GLY A 38 0.60 -14.80 3.77
CA GLY A 38 0.65 -15.71 2.64
C GLY A 38 1.85 -16.64 2.74
N CYS A 39 1.78 -17.82 2.11
CA CYS A 39 2.94 -18.69 1.97
C CYS A 39 4.03 -17.98 1.17
N GLN A 40 5.17 -17.73 1.82
CA GLN A 40 6.34 -17.21 1.13
C GLN A 40 6.81 -18.25 0.11
N GLY A 41 7.06 -17.81 -1.13
CA GLY A 41 7.42 -18.70 -2.25
C GLY A 41 6.24 -19.35 -2.97
N CYS A 42 4.99 -19.16 -2.52
CA CYS A 42 3.82 -19.56 -3.31
C CYS A 42 3.60 -18.60 -4.48
N ILE A 43 3.40 -19.18 -5.67
CA ILE A 43 3.19 -18.44 -6.92
C ILE A 43 1.91 -17.59 -6.88
N LEU A 44 0.91 -17.98 -6.10
CA LEU A 44 -0.36 -17.27 -5.99
C LEU A 44 -0.35 -16.13 -4.96
N SER A 45 0.57 -16.16 -4.00
CA SER A 45 0.65 -15.17 -2.93
C SER A 45 0.76 -13.72 -3.45
N PRO A 46 1.59 -13.41 -4.48
CA PRO A 46 1.64 -12.06 -5.06
C PRO A 46 0.30 -11.62 -5.67
N CYS A 47 -0.39 -12.50 -6.40
CA CYS A 47 -1.68 -12.20 -7.01
C CYS A 47 -2.76 -11.93 -5.95
N LEU A 48 -2.80 -12.74 -4.89
CA LEU A 48 -3.74 -12.56 -3.76
C LEU A 48 -3.44 -11.28 -2.98
N PHE A 49 -2.17 -10.92 -2.81
CA PHE A 49 -1.79 -9.65 -2.21
C PHE A 49 -2.30 -8.46 -3.05
N ASN A 50 -2.08 -8.50 -4.37
CA ASN A 50 -2.56 -7.44 -5.27
C ASN A 50 -4.09 -7.31 -5.25
N LEU A 51 -4.84 -8.41 -5.17
CA LEU A 51 -6.30 -8.38 -5.02
C LEU A 51 -6.74 -7.71 -3.72
N ASN A 52 -6.06 -8.01 -2.60
CA ASN A 52 -6.35 -7.36 -1.32
C ASN A 52 -5.97 -5.87 -1.35
N ALA A 53 -4.82 -5.52 -1.94
CA ALA A 53 -4.41 -4.13 -2.11
C ALA A 53 -5.43 -3.35 -2.93
N GLU A 54 -5.96 -3.93 -4.01
CA GLU A 54 -7.01 -3.32 -4.82
C GLU A 54 -8.31 -3.14 -4.04
N TYR A 55 -8.73 -4.16 -3.28
CA TYR A 55 -9.88 -4.07 -2.39
C TYR A 55 -9.74 -2.91 -1.37
N ILE A 56 -8.56 -2.73 -0.78
CA ILE A 56 -8.29 -1.61 0.14
C ILE A 56 -8.45 -0.27 -0.58
N MET A 57 -7.84 -0.12 -1.75
CA MET A 57 -7.85 1.16 -2.48
C MET A 57 -9.25 1.54 -2.96
N GLN A 58 -10.03 0.57 -3.43
CA GLN A 58 -11.43 0.80 -3.82
C GLN A 58 -12.29 1.22 -2.64
N ASN A 59 -12.15 0.56 -1.47
CA ASN A 59 -12.93 0.89 -0.28
C ASN A 59 -12.49 2.19 0.41
N ALA A 60 -11.21 2.56 0.27
CA ALA A 60 -10.70 3.86 0.71
C ALA A 60 -11.14 5.01 -0.22
N ARG A 61 -11.85 4.70 -1.31
CA ARG A 61 -12.47 5.63 -2.28
C ARG A 61 -11.48 6.49 -3.06
N LEU A 62 -10.33 5.93 -3.43
CA LEU A 62 -9.35 6.65 -4.24
C LEU A 62 -9.83 6.99 -5.66
N ASN A 63 -10.87 6.33 -6.15
CA ASN A 63 -11.42 6.56 -7.49
C ASN A 63 -12.33 7.80 -7.58
N GLU A 64 -12.53 8.53 -6.48
CA GLU A 64 -13.26 9.81 -6.51
C GLU A 64 -12.40 10.89 -7.18
N ALA A 65 -13.03 11.74 -8.01
CA ALA A 65 -12.35 12.69 -8.92
C ALA A 65 -11.45 13.75 -8.24
N GLN A 66 -11.47 13.83 -6.91
CA GLN A 66 -10.69 14.76 -6.10
C GLN A 66 -9.41 14.14 -5.51
N THR A 67 -9.19 12.83 -5.69
CA THR A 67 -8.01 12.13 -5.20
C THR A 67 -7.04 11.88 -6.35
N GLY A 68 -5.78 12.28 -6.21
CA GLY A 68 -4.73 12.10 -7.22
C GLY A 68 -4.21 13.39 -7.83
N ILE A 69 -3.22 13.23 -8.71
CA ILE A 69 -2.58 14.28 -9.50
C ILE A 69 -2.89 14.03 -10.97
N LYS A 70 -3.30 15.08 -11.68
CA LYS A 70 -3.53 15.00 -13.13
C LYS A 70 -2.22 15.04 -13.91
N ILE A 71 -1.92 13.98 -14.65
CA ILE A 71 -0.75 13.88 -15.54
C ILE A 71 -1.22 13.41 -16.92
N ALA A 72 -0.89 14.17 -17.97
CA ALA A 72 -1.21 13.83 -19.37
C ALA A 72 -2.69 13.46 -19.61
N GLY A 73 -3.63 14.14 -18.94
CA GLY A 73 -5.07 13.89 -19.03
C GLY A 73 -5.58 12.72 -18.18
N GLY A 74 -4.69 11.90 -17.60
CA GLY A 74 -5.01 10.85 -16.63
C GLY A 74 -4.91 11.33 -15.19
N ASN A 75 -5.66 10.71 -14.28
CA ASN A 75 -5.55 10.95 -12.84
C ASN A 75 -4.75 9.81 -12.20
N ILE A 76 -3.57 10.12 -11.66
CA ILE A 76 -2.76 9.17 -10.91
C ILE A 76 -3.05 9.42 -9.43
N ASN A 77 -3.67 8.46 -8.75
CA ASN A 77 -4.01 8.56 -7.33
C ASN A 77 -3.10 7.70 -6.43
N ASN A 78 -2.60 6.58 -6.98
CA ASN A 78 -1.67 5.71 -6.31
C ASN A 78 -0.67 5.07 -7.28
N LEU A 79 0.52 4.76 -6.77
CA LEU A 79 1.50 3.89 -7.41
C LEU A 79 1.84 2.78 -6.43
N ARG A 80 1.85 1.52 -6.86
CA ARG A 80 2.06 0.37 -5.97
C ARG A 80 3.16 -0.53 -6.52
N TYR A 81 4.07 -0.94 -5.65
CA TYR A 81 5.08 -1.94 -5.94
C TYR A 81 5.25 -2.87 -4.76
N ALA A 82 4.89 -4.15 -4.95
CA ALA A 82 4.75 -5.09 -3.85
C ALA A 82 3.92 -4.45 -2.72
N ASP A 83 4.47 -4.32 -1.52
CA ASP A 83 3.83 -3.67 -0.40
C ASP A 83 4.04 -2.16 -0.32
N ASP A 84 4.98 -1.58 -1.06
CA ASP A 84 5.17 -0.13 -1.10
C ASP A 84 4.08 0.55 -1.93
N THR A 85 3.51 1.63 -1.40
CA THR A 85 2.44 2.42 -2.00
C THR A 85 2.80 3.90 -1.97
N ILE A 86 2.65 4.60 -3.08
CA ILE A 86 2.59 6.06 -3.12
C ILE A 86 1.13 6.44 -3.22
N LEU A 87 0.69 7.36 -2.38
CA LEU A 87 -0.58 8.07 -2.49
C LEU A 87 -0.30 9.50 -2.95
N THR A 88 -1.12 9.98 -3.86
CA THR A 88 -0.97 11.31 -4.45
C THR A 88 -2.28 12.05 -4.32
N VAL A 89 -2.22 13.34 -3.98
CA VAL A 89 -3.41 14.16 -3.77
C VAL A 89 -3.06 15.64 -3.97
N GLU A 90 -3.92 16.36 -4.69
CA GLU A 90 -3.75 17.79 -4.95
C GLU A 90 -4.17 18.68 -3.75
N SER A 91 -4.97 18.16 -2.81
CA SER A 91 -5.59 18.92 -1.71
C SER A 91 -4.98 18.62 -0.31
N GLU A 92 -5.43 19.35 0.71
CA GLU A 92 -5.10 19.09 2.12
C GLU A 92 -5.71 17.78 2.68
N GLU A 93 -6.47 17.03 1.87
CA GLU A 93 -7.19 15.83 2.31
C GLU A 93 -6.31 14.61 2.48
N LEU A 94 -4.99 14.74 2.26
CA LEU A 94 -4.03 13.66 2.39
C LEU A 94 -4.15 12.90 3.72
N LYS A 95 -4.37 13.61 4.83
CA LYS A 95 -4.53 12.99 6.15
C LYS A 95 -5.76 12.10 6.21
N SER A 96 -6.87 12.57 5.66
CA SER A 96 -8.13 11.83 5.59
C SER A 96 -7.96 10.57 4.75
N LEU A 97 -7.32 10.69 3.58
CA LEU A 97 -7.03 9.57 2.69
C LEU A 97 -6.17 8.50 3.35
N LEU A 98 -5.08 8.91 3.99
CA LEU A 98 -4.17 8.01 4.69
C LEU A 98 -4.89 7.26 5.82
N MET A 99 -5.75 7.94 6.57
CA MET A 99 -6.57 7.32 7.64
C MET A 99 -7.60 6.33 7.09
N LYS A 100 -8.21 6.62 5.93
CA LYS A 100 -9.12 5.68 5.25
C LYS A 100 -8.36 4.42 4.81
N VAL A 101 -7.22 4.58 4.14
CA VAL A 101 -6.36 3.46 3.70
C VAL A 101 -5.90 2.63 4.90
N LYS A 102 -5.49 3.27 6.00
CA LYS A 102 -5.13 2.60 7.25
C LYS A 102 -6.28 1.73 7.76
N LYS A 103 -7.47 2.33 7.89
CA LYS A 103 -8.67 1.66 8.40
C LYS A 103 -9.06 0.46 7.54
N GLU A 104 -9.05 0.60 6.22
CA GLU A 104 -9.38 -0.50 5.31
C GLU A 104 -8.30 -1.59 5.29
N SER A 105 -7.02 -1.22 5.46
CA SER A 105 -5.91 -2.18 5.59
C SER A 105 -6.04 -3.04 6.86
N GLU A 106 -6.38 -2.43 7.99
CA GLU A 106 -6.54 -3.13 9.27
C GLU A 106 -7.63 -4.21 9.22
N LYS A 107 -8.71 -4.00 8.43
CA LYS A 107 -9.79 -5.00 8.24
C LYS A 107 -9.30 -6.29 7.59
N VAL A 108 -8.28 -6.21 6.73
CA VAL A 108 -7.68 -7.37 6.07
C VAL A 108 -6.40 -7.84 6.77
N GLY A 109 -6.14 -7.32 7.98
CA GLY A 109 -5.01 -7.73 8.81
C GLY A 109 -3.66 -7.12 8.41
N LEU A 110 -3.65 -6.08 7.56
CA LEU A 110 -2.46 -5.31 7.22
C LEU A 110 -2.33 -4.09 8.13
N LYS A 111 -1.10 -3.74 8.51
CA LYS A 111 -0.80 -2.58 9.34
C LYS A 111 0.15 -1.65 8.61
N LEU A 112 -0.17 -0.35 8.61
CA LEU A 112 0.75 0.67 8.10
C LEU A 112 1.96 0.80 9.04
N ASN A 113 3.15 0.88 8.45
CA ASN A 113 4.37 1.19 9.20
C ASN A 113 4.55 2.71 9.25
N ILE A 114 4.07 3.34 10.32
CA ILE A 114 4.09 4.80 10.47
C ILE A 114 5.52 5.35 10.49
N GLN A 115 6.45 4.64 11.14
CA GLN A 115 7.87 5.03 11.19
C GLN A 115 8.57 5.04 9.82
N LYS A 116 8.09 4.23 8.88
CA LYS A 116 8.60 4.20 7.50
C LYS A 116 7.80 5.09 6.54
N THR A 117 6.62 5.53 6.96
CA THR A 117 5.77 6.40 6.15
C THR A 117 6.43 7.77 6.06
N LYS A 118 6.51 8.32 4.84
CA LYS A 118 7.10 9.64 4.58
C LYS A 118 6.07 10.52 3.87
N ILE A 119 6.07 11.79 4.21
CA ILE A 119 5.22 12.79 3.56
C ILE A 119 6.10 13.78 2.81
N MET A 120 5.71 14.09 1.58
CA MET A 120 6.32 15.11 0.74
C MET A 120 5.23 16.11 0.33
N ALA A 121 5.46 17.39 0.53
CA ALA A 121 4.56 18.43 0.03
C ALA A 121 5.34 19.63 -0.51
N SER A 122 4.74 20.32 -1.47
CA SER A 122 5.25 21.58 -2.00
C SER A 122 5.13 22.75 -1.01
N SER A 123 4.22 22.67 -0.04
CA SER A 123 4.02 23.68 1.00
C SER A 123 4.54 23.19 2.35
N PRO A 124 5.03 24.07 3.24
CA PRO A 124 5.38 23.69 4.61
C PRO A 124 4.22 22.97 5.28
N ILE A 125 4.47 21.74 5.74
CA ILE A 125 3.49 20.97 6.50
C ILE A 125 3.80 21.18 7.98
N THR A 126 2.77 21.43 8.79
CA THR A 126 2.90 21.35 10.24
C THR A 126 3.25 19.92 10.66
N SER A 127 3.78 19.71 11.87
CA SER A 127 4.11 18.36 12.32
C SER A 127 2.86 17.46 12.31
N TRP A 128 2.98 16.29 11.68
CA TRP A 128 1.90 15.32 11.56
C TRP A 128 2.11 14.15 12.52
N GLN A 129 1.03 13.72 13.17
CA GLN A 129 1.02 12.54 14.02
C GLN A 129 -0.11 11.59 13.61
N ILE A 130 0.21 10.30 13.61
CA ILE A 130 -0.72 9.18 13.41
C ILE A 130 -0.48 8.20 14.55
N ASP A 131 -1.53 7.85 15.30
CA ASP A 131 -1.44 6.99 16.50
C ASP A 131 -0.41 7.46 17.54
N GLY A 132 -0.13 8.77 17.62
CA GLY A 132 0.87 9.35 18.52
C GLY A 132 2.32 9.25 18.01
N GLU A 133 2.56 8.61 16.87
CA GLU A 133 3.86 8.60 16.20
C GLU A 133 3.97 9.78 15.22
N ILE A 134 5.10 10.48 15.23
CA ILE A 134 5.37 11.58 14.30
C ILE A 134 5.73 10.99 12.93
N VAL A 135 5.05 11.45 11.89
CA VAL A 135 5.36 11.07 10.51
C VAL A 135 6.45 11.99 9.98
N GLU A 136 7.49 11.40 9.41
CA GLU A 136 8.61 12.17 8.87
C GLU A 136 8.22 12.89 7.57
N THR A 137 8.57 14.17 7.49
CA THR A 137 8.40 14.98 6.29
C THR A 137 9.74 15.10 5.57
N VAL A 138 9.76 14.82 4.27
CA VAL A 138 10.98 14.77 3.45
C VAL A 138 10.83 15.64 2.21
N THR A 139 11.96 16.14 1.71
CA THR A 139 12.04 16.92 0.47
C THR A 139 12.25 16.07 -0.77
N ASP A 140 12.76 14.87 -0.59
CA ASP A 140 13.09 13.92 -1.65
C ASP A 140 12.98 12.49 -1.12
N PHE A 141 12.67 11.56 -2.02
CA PHE A 141 12.54 10.15 -1.68
C PHE A 141 12.80 9.25 -2.89
N ILE A 142 13.51 8.14 -2.67
CA ILE A 142 13.78 7.13 -3.70
C ILE A 142 12.85 5.93 -3.48
N PHE A 143 11.80 5.85 -4.30
CA PHE A 143 10.79 4.79 -4.22
C PHE A 143 11.32 3.39 -4.51
N TRP A 144 12.45 3.26 -5.21
CA TRP A 144 12.94 1.97 -5.74
C TRP A 144 14.20 1.46 -5.04
N ALA A 145 14.56 2.01 -3.87
CA ALA A 145 15.74 1.57 -3.14
C ALA A 145 15.52 0.17 -2.50
N PRO A 146 16.53 -0.72 -2.43
CA PRO A 146 16.35 -2.17 -2.19
C PRO A 146 15.95 -2.57 -0.76
N LYS A 147 15.45 -1.64 0.06
CA LYS A 147 15.13 -1.90 1.47
C LYS A 147 13.81 -1.24 1.87
N SER A 148 12.74 -2.01 1.70
CA SER A 148 11.88 -2.46 2.80
C SER A 148 10.43 -1.97 2.89
N LEU A 149 9.55 -2.97 3.02
CA LEU A 149 8.26 -3.10 3.71
C LEU A 149 7.33 -1.88 3.88
N LEU A 150 6.15 -1.99 3.25
CA LEU A 150 4.91 -1.19 3.32
C LEU A 150 5.11 0.29 3.67
N MET A 151 5.69 1.02 2.73
CA MET A 151 5.77 2.48 2.75
C MET A 151 4.53 3.12 2.15
N VAL A 152 3.93 4.12 2.81
CA VAL A 152 3.04 5.08 2.15
C VAL A 152 3.81 6.37 1.91
N THR A 153 4.07 6.71 0.64
CA THR A 153 4.63 8.03 0.28
C THR A 153 3.48 8.92 -0.14
N ALA A 154 3.30 10.03 0.55
CA ALA A 154 2.22 10.94 0.29
C ALA A 154 2.75 12.21 -0.39
N ALA A 155 2.42 12.45 -1.66
CA ALA A 155 2.88 13.63 -2.39
C ALA A 155 1.74 14.62 -2.65
N LYS A 156 1.93 15.88 -2.22
CA LYS A 156 1.10 17.04 -2.57
C LYS A 156 1.89 17.95 -3.51
N THR A 157 1.46 18.06 -4.77
CA THR A 157 2.06 18.97 -5.75
C THR A 157 0.98 19.87 -6.35
N LEU A 158 1.14 21.18 -6.17
CA LEU A 158 0.33 22.21 -6.81
C LEU A 158 0.76 22.43 -8.28
N LYS A 159 -0.21 22.90 -9.03
CA LYS A 159 -0.36 23.01 -10.49
C LYS A 159 0.63 23.93 -11.23
N ASP A 160 1.80 24.22 -10.70
CA ASP A 160 2.69 25.24 -11.29
C ASP A 160 4.06 24.67 -11.66
N THR A 161 4.16 23.83 -12.71
CA THR A 161 5.38 23.79 -13.57
C THR A 161 5.35 22.97 -14.86
N TYR A 162 4.24 22.39 -15.33
CA TYR A 162 4.22 21.81 -16.68
C TYR A 162 2.96 22.19 -17.47
N SER A 163 2.89 23.46 -17.87
CA SER A 163 2.39 23.78 -19.22
C SER A 163 3.42 23.22 -20.21
N LEU A 164 3.21 21.99 -20.65
CA LEU A 164 3.89 21.41 -21.83
C LEU A 164 3.12 21.72 -23.12
N GLU A 165 2.32 22.79 -23.16
CA GLU A 165 1.56 23.20 -24.35
C GLU A 165 2.08 24.46 -25.06
N GLU A 166 3.32 24.91 -24.82
CA GLU A 166 3.83 26.11 -25.52
C GLU A 166 5.20 25.98 -26.20
N LYS A 167 5.61 24.75 -26.54
CA LYS A 167 6.70 24.53 -27.51
C LYS A 167 6.46 23.31 -28.41
N LEU A 168 5.50 23.44 -29.32
CA LEU A 168 5.50 22.80 -30.63
C LEU A 168 5.10 23.83 -31.68
#